data_AF-A0A1H4Y4G1-F1
#
_entry.id   AF-A0A1H4Y4G1-F1
#
_cell.length_a   1.000
_cell.length_b   1.000
_cell.length_c   1.000
_cell.angle_alpha   90.00
_cell.angle_beta   90.00
_cell.angle_gamma   90.00
#
_symmetry.space_group_name_H-M   'P 1'
#
loop_
_entity.id
_entity.type
_entity.pdbx_description
1 polymer ?
#
loop_
_entity_poly.entity_id
_entity_poly.type
_entity_poly.pdbx_seq_one_letter_code
_entity_poly.pdbx_strand_id
1 'polypeptide(L)'
;MTVEESSAATEPDEVVSMSVARYPIAPGCRVNVRSGPGTKYGIVRTLPLGASVPIYCQTPGETISGPYGTTNVWDNIASDEFVSDAYVKTGSDGYVAPRCG
;
A
#
# COMPACT_ATOMS: atom_id res chain seq x y z
N MET A 1 14.56 -40.76 -39.25
CA MET A 1 13.94 -39.42 -39.16
C MET A 1 13.88 -39.10 -37.68
N THR A 2 14.77 -38.20 -37.26
CA THR A 2 14.96 -37.67 -35.91
C THR A 2 13.68 -37.02 -35.39
N VAL A 3 13.36 -37.17 -34.10
CA VAL A 3 13.28 -36.07 -33.12
C VAL A 3 13.17 -36.65 -31.70
N GLU A 4 14.18 -36.37 -30.88
CA GLU A 4 14.05 -36.11 -29.45
C GLU A 4 13.60 -34.65 -29.28
N GLU A 5 12.71 -34.37 -28.33
CA GLU A 5 12.44 -33.05 -27.73
C GLU A 5 11.69 -33.36 -26.42
N SER A 6 12.23 -33.25 -25.20
CA SER A 6 12.99 -32.22 -24.49
C SER A 6 12.16 -30.99 -24.09
N SER A 7 12.08 -30.79 -22.77
CA SER A 7 11.63 -29.59 -22.01
C SER A 7 10.15 -29.19 -22.10
N ALA A 8 9.51 -28.69 -21.04
CA ALA A 8 10.03 -28.00 -19.87
C ALA A 8 9.25 -28.39 -18.60
N ALA A 9 9.99 -28.62 -17.52
CA ALA A 9 9.45 -28.40 -16.18
C ALA A 9 9.10 -26.92 -16.07
N THR A 10 7.82 -26.59 -15.87
CA THR A 10 7.43 -25.25 -15.45
C THR A 10 8.00 -25.03 -14.06
N GLU A 11 9.06 -24.24 -14.00
CA GLU A 11 9.60 -23.65 -12.78
C GLU A 11 8.44 -23.08 -11.96
N PRO A 12 8.38 -23.30 -10.63
CA PRO A 12 7.44 -22.54 -9.83
C PRO A 12 7.79 -21.07 -10.04
N ASP A 13 6.90 -20.33 -10.68
CA ASP A 13 6.90 -18.87 -10.69
C ASP A 13 7.17 -18.47 -9.25
N GLU A 14 8.34 -17.87 -9.04
CA GLU A 14 8.83 -17.49 -7.73
C GLU A 14 7.74 -16.61 -7.13
N VAL A 15 6.92 -17.21 -6.26
CA VAL A 15 5.96 -16.48 -5.46
C VAL A 15 6.83 -15.62 -4.55
N VAL A 16 7.20 -14.45 -5.05
CA VAL A 16 7.80 -13.39 -4.27
C VAL A 16 6.78 -13.17 -3.18
N SER A 17 7.07 -13.74 -2.02
CA SER A 17 6.28 -13.56 -0.83
C SER A 17 6.47 -12.09 -0.49
N MET A 18 5.59 -11.26 -1.03
CA MET A 18 5.46 -9.86 -0.68
C MET A 18 5.00 -9.89 0.77
N SER A 19 5.96 -9.97 1.68
CA SER A 19 5.78 -9.74 3.10
C SER A 19 5.44 -8.28 3.28
N VAL A 20 4.21 -7.95 2.90
CA VAL A 20 3.69 -6.60 3.01
C VAL A 20 3.64 -6.27 4.48
N ALA A 21 4.48 -5.33 4.88
CA ALA A 21 4.46 -4.79 6.22
C ALA A 21 3.07 -4.20 6.47
N ARG A 22 2.45 -4.65 7.57
CA ARG A 22 1.17 -4.14 8.04
C ARG A 22 1.43 -3.12 9.13
N TYR A 23 0.88 -1.93 8.95
CA TYR A 23 1.03 -0.84 9.88
C TYR A 23 -0.32 -0.50 10.52
N PRO A 24 -0.36 -0.32 11.84
CA PRO A 24 -1.58 0.10 12.52
C PRO A 24 -1.89 1.56 12.18
N ILE A 25 -3.17 1.90 12.01
CA ILE A 25 -3.60 3.28 11.88
C ILE A 25 -3.59 4.00 13.23
N ALA A 26 -3.72 5.33 13.18
CA ALA A 26 -3.83 6.18 14.36
C ALA A 26 -4.94 5.70 15.33
N PRO A 27 -4.61 5.41 16.60
CA PRO A 27 -5.61 4.98 17.57
C PRO A 27 -6.62 6.10 17.81
N GLY A 28 -7.91 5.76 17.82
CA GLY A 28 -8.98 6.73 18.01
C GLY A 28 -9.38 7.52 16.75
N CYS A 29 -8.74 7.28 15.60
CA CYS A 29 -9.15 7.87 14.32
C CYS A 29 -9.67 6.81 13.34
N ARG A 30 -10.68 7.20 12.55
CA ARG A 30 -11.12 6.45 11.37
C ARG A 30 -10.35 6.96 10.17
N VAL A 31 -9.90 6.05 9.32
CA VAL A 31 -9.09 6.41 8.14
C VAL A 31 -9.87 6.09 6.89
N ASN A 32 -10.02 7.08 6.03
CA ASN A 32 -10.73 6.90 4.77
C ASN A 32 -9.76 6.42 3.70
N VAL A 33 -10.06 5.27 3.13
CA VAL A 33 -9.39 4.73 1.95
C VAL A 33 -9.99 5.40 0.74
N ARG A 34 -9.13 5.96 -0.09
CA ARG A 34 -9.51 6.73 -1.27
C ARG A 34 -9.10 6.01 -2.54
N SER A 35 -9.77 6.33 -3.64
CA SER A 35 -9.48 5.70 -4.93
C SER A 35 -8.21 6.21 -5.60
N GLY A 36 -7.48 7.10 -4.95
CA GLY A 36 -6.28 7.72 -5.50
C GLY A 36 -5.55 8.56 -4.46
N PRO A 37 -4.35 9.05 -4.81
CA PRO A 37 -3.46 9.75 -3.89
C PRO A 37 -3.83 11.23 -3.71
N GLY A 38 -5.02 11.50 -3.18
CA GLY A 38 -5.52 12.86 -2.94
C GLY A 38 -6.90 12.91 -2.30
N THR A 39 -7.26 14.05 -1.69
CA THR A 39 -8.61 14.24 -1.10
C THR A 39 -9.69 14.44 -2.15
N LYS A 40 -9.29 14.79 -3.38
CA LYS A 40 -10.16 14.92 -4.56
C LYS A 40 -10.73 13.59 -5.03
N TYR A 41 -10.09 12.47 -4.70
CA TYR A 41 -10.56 11.14 -5.03
C TYR A 41 -11.67 10.69 -4.06
N GLY A 42 -12.62 9.92 -4.59
CA GLY A 42 -13.72 9.36 -3.82
C GLY A 42 -13.23 8.41 -2.74
N ILE A 43 -13.99 8.32 -1.64
CA ILE A 43 -13.72 7.37 -0.56
C ILE A 43 -14.29 6.01 -1.01
N VAL A 44 -13.42 5.01 -1.14
CA VAL A 44 -13.79 3.64 -1.54
C VAL A 44 -14.27 2.87 -0.32
N ARG A 45 -13.58 3.02 0.81
CA ARG A 45 -13.97 2.43 2.09
C ARG A 45 -13.43 3.24 3.26
N THR A 46 -13.92 2.96 4.46
CA THR A 46 -13.40 3.56 5.69
C THR A 46 -12.92 2.46 6.63
N LEU A 47 -11.69 2.59 7.10
CA LEU A 47 -11.09 1.69 8.07
C LEU A 47 -11.59 2.02 9.47
N PRO A 48 -12.00 1.00 10.25
CA PRO A 48 -12.38 1.19 11.63
C PRO A 48 -11.15 1.53 12.48
N LEU A 49 -11.40 2.04 13.69
CA LEU A 49 -10.38 2.46 14.64
C LEU A 49 -9.50 1.26 15.00
N GLY A 50 -8.18 1.46 15.03
CA GLY A 50 -7.23 0.39 15.37
C GLY A 50 -7.09 -0.70 14.31
N ALA A 51 -7.58 -0.47 13.08
CA ALA A 51 -7.26 -1.34 11.95
C ALA A 51 -5.78 -1.24 11.58
N SER A 52 -5.27 -2.27 10.92
CA SER A 52 -3.93 -2.26 10.33
C SER A 52 -4.05 -2.42 8.83
N VAL A 53 -3.28 -1.62 8.09
CA VAL A 53 -3.25 -1.67 6.63
C VAL A 53 -1.97 -2.30 6.12
N PRO A 54 -2.04 -3.21 5.15
CA PRO A 54 -0.88 -3.62 4.37
C PRO A 54 -0.45 -2.48 3.44
N ILE A 55 0.84 -2.13 3.39
CA ILE A 55 1.37 -1.16 2.43
C ILE A 55 2.11 -1.90 1.32
N TYR A 56 1.51 -1.98 0.13
CA TYR A 56 2.11 -2.62 -1.04
C TYR A 56 3.15 -1.74 -1.70
N CYS A 57 2.79 -0.48 -1.92
CA CYS A 57 3.65 0.52 -2.49
C CYS A 57 3.22 1.91 -2.01
N GLN A 58 4.11 2.89 -2.17
CA GLN A 58 3.85 4.27 -1.80
C GLN A 58 3.95 5.20 -3.00
N THR A 59 3.06 6.16 -3.11
CA THR A 59 3.08 7.16 -4.18
C THR A 59 3.01 8.56 -3.58
N PRO A 60 3.74 9.54 -4.13
CA PRO A 60 3.50 10.94 -3.79
C PRO A 60 2.12 11.36 -4.29
N GLY A 61 1.47 12.25 -3.54
CA GLY A 61 0.14 12.78 -3.86
C GLY A 61 -0.12 14.10 -3.14
N GLU A 62 -1.38 14.31 -2.78
CA GLU A 62 -1.79 15.50 -2.02
C GLU A 62 -1.20 15.51 -0.60
N THR A 63 -0.69 16.65 -0.17
CA THR A 63 -0.19 16.83 1.19
C THR A 63 -1.35 16.92 2.17
N ILE A 64 -1.39 16.01 3.14
CA ILE A 64 -2.40 15.99 4.22
C ILE A 64 -1.71 16.08 5.57
N SER A 65 -2.28 16.90 6.47
CA SER A 65 -1.94 16.89 7.89
C SER A 65 -2.84 15.92 8.64
N GLY A 66 -2.22 15.00 9.36
CA GLY A 66 -2.85 14.00 10.20
C GLY A 66 -2.24 13.93 11.59
N PRO A 67 -2.65 12.95 12.41
CA PRO A 67 -2.17 12.76 13.77
C PRO A 67 -0.67 12.47 13.87
N TYR A 68 -0.06 11.91 12.81
CA TYR A 68 1.38 11.62 12.78
C TYR A 68 2.23 12.73 12.18
N GLY A 69 1.62 13.77 11.61
CA GLY A 69 2.33 14.87 10.97
C GLY A 69 1.73 15.22 9.62
N THR A 70 2.49 16.01 8.85
CA THR A 70 2.10 16.42 7.50
C THR A 70 2.94 15.66 6.49
N THR A 71 2.31 14.87 5.64
CA THR A 71 2.98 14.08 4.60
C THR A 71 2.24 14.18 3.28
N ASN A 72 2.98 14.08 2.19
CA ASN A 72 2.47 13.94 0.83
C ASN A 72 2.57 12.51 0.32
N VAL A 73 2.89 11.56 1.20
CA VAL A 73 3.01 10.14 0.87
C VAL A 73 1.65 9.46 1.04
N TRP A 74 1.30 8.66 0.04
CA TRP A 74 0.09 7.86 -0.02
C TRP A 74 0.45 6.40 -0.13
N ASP A 75 -0.07 5.61 0.81
CA ASP A 75 0.10 4.18 0.90
C ASP A 75 -0.94 3.48 0.06
N ASN A 76 -0.50 2.72 -0.94
CA ASN A 76 -1.37 1.82 -1.67
C ASN A 76 -1.58 0.54 -0.83
N ILE A 77 -2.82 0.31 -0.45
CA ILE A 77 -3.23 -0.83 0.37
C ILE A 77 -3.97 -1.92 -0.41
N ALA A 78 -4.33 -1.63 -1.66
CA ALA A 78 -4.96 -2.53 -2.63
C ALA A 78 -5.09 -1.81 -3.99
N SER A 79 -5.53 -2.53 -5.03
CA SER A 79 -5.80 -1.98 -6.36
C SER A 79 -6.78 -0.80 -6.27
N ASP A 80 -6.35 0.38 -6.70
CA ASP A 80 -7.09 1.64 -6.60
C ASP A 80 -7.52 1.99 -5.16
N GLU A 81 -6.75 1.56 -4.15
CA GLU A 81 -7.03 1.87 -2.75
C GLU A 81 -5.81 2.48 -2.08
N PHE A 82 -5.93 3.75 -1.74
CA PHE A 82 -4.86 4.55 -1.18
C PHE A 82 -5.26 5.14 0.17
N VAL A 83 -4.32 5.14 1.09
CA VAL A 83 -4.45 5.72 2.42
C VAL A 83 -3.35 6.76 2.60
N SER A 84 -3.65 7.87 3.27
CA SER A 84 -2.61 8.85 3.59
C SER A 84 -1.75 8.34 4.74
N ASP A 85 -0.44 8.34 4.54
CA ASP A 85 0.56 7.94 5.54
C ASP A 85 0.46 8.82 6.82
N ALA A 86 -0.15 10.01 6.73
CA ALA A 86 -0.42 10.90 7.85
C ALA A 86 -1.24 10.26 8.98
N TYR A 87 -1.99 9.20 8.66
CA TYR A 87 -2.83 8.44 9.58
C TYR A 87 -2.33 7.02 9.86
N VAL A 88 -1.26 6.58 9.21
CA VAL A 88 -0.69 5.23 9.36
C VAL A 88 0.56 5.34 10.21
N LYS A 89 0.69 4.49 11.22
CA LYS A 89 1.88 4.48 12.09
C LYS A 89 2.99 3.67 11.45
N THR A 90 3.59 4.22 10.40
CA THR A 90 4.76 3.67 9.72
C THR A 90 6.04 3.87 10.54
N GLY A 91 6.06 4.89 11.39
CA GLY A 91 7.20 5.22 12.25
C GLY A 91 8.28 6.04 11.53
N SER A 92 8.01 6.54 10.34
CA SER A 92 8.89 7.41 9.57
C SER A 92 8.06 8.34 8.69
N ASP A 93 8.44 9.61 8.56
CA ASP A 93 7.78 10.59 7.68
C ASP A 93 8.17 10.41 6.19
N GLY A 94 8.74 9.25 5.86
CA GLY A 94 9.34 8.94 4.57
C GLY A 94 8.79 7.65 3.98
N TYR A 95 9.38 7.22 2.87
CA TYR A 95 8.95 5.99 2.20
C TYR A 95 9.38 4.77 3.03
N VAL A 96 8.41 4.04 3.59
CA VAL A 96 8.63 2.73 4.23
C VAL A 96 8.44 1.56 3.28
N ALA A 97 7.81 1.81 2.13
CA ALA A 97 7.55 0.85 1.07
C ALA A 97 8.16 1.34 -0.26
N PRO A 98 8.40 0.44 -1.23
CA PRO A 98 8.83 0.83 -2.57
C PRO A 98 7.81 1.77 -3.23
N ARG A 99 8.26 2.58 -4.19
CA ARG A 99 7.35 3.48 -4.91
C ARG A 99 6.42 2.71 -5.84
N CYS A 100 5.16 3.13 -5.92
CA CYS A 100 4.25 2.67 -6.96
C CYS A 100 4.80 3.12 -8.33
N GLY A 101 4.96 2.18 -9.26
CA GLY A 101 5.56 2.38 -10.59
C GLY A 101 4.53 2.38 -11.70
#